data_AF-A0A9D6YBC1-F1
#
_entry.id   AF-A0A9D6YBC1-F1
#
_cell.length_a   1.000
_cell.length_b   1.000
_cell.length_c   1.000
_cell.angle_alpha   90.00
_cell.angle_beta   90.00
_cell.angle_gamma   90.00
#
_symmetry.space_group_name_H-M   'P 1'
#
loop_
_entity.id
_entity.type
_entity.pdbx_description
1 polymer ?
#
loop_
_entity_poly.entity_id
_entity_poly.type
_entity_poly.pdbx_seq_one_letter_code
_entity_poly.pdbx_strand_id
1 'polypeptide(L)'
;INTIATPAILDQLGLDSRYVGWTIVSRLNVGSARVDGAEFNFMQPLAFIPHIGRFLNFSASGSILHLQGPEGASFQRFIPKSGNVGLTFSRKPVVLMVKWNYRGRQRNSLQTGTAPNAFEFYDSRTNFDVNAEYQFNRRLTVFANARNILNTPQDLERYSPETPGYTHLYRSEEFGVQFAVGVKGTF
;
A
#
# COMPACT_ATOMS: atom_id res chain seq x y z
N ILE A 1 -23.51 12.35 7.36
CA ILE A 1 -23.81 13.78 7.54
C ILE A 1 -24.52 13.93 8.87
N ASN A 2 -24.22 14.97 9.65
CA ASN A 2 -24.87 15.23 10.93
C ASN A 2 -25.90 16.33 10.71
N THR A 3 -27.18 15.99 10.83
CA THR A 3 -28.28 16.95 10.65
C THR A 3 -29.11 16.95 11.92
N ILE A 4 -29.52 18.13 12.38
CA ILE A 4 -30.43 18.25 13.52
C ILE A 4 -31.80 17.73 13.09
N ALA A 5 -32.38 16.83 13.90
CA ALA A 5 -33.72 16.30 13.71
C ALA A 5 -34.76 17.42 13.80
N THR A 6 -35.26 17.86 12.65
CA THR A 6 -36.46 18.69 12.56
C THR A 6 -37.70 17.81 12.46
N PRO A 7 -38.89 18.30 12.84
CA PRO A 7 -40.13 17.53 12.72
C PRO A 7 -40.37 16.97 11.30
N ALA A 8 -40.01 17.73 10.26
CA ALA A 8 -40.12 17.31 8.87
C ALA A 8 -39.17 16.16 8.49
N ILE A 9 -37.96 16.11 9.08
CA ILE A 9 -37.00 15.02 8.86
C ILE A 9 -37.44 13.74 9.60
N LEU A 10 -38.01 13.88 10.79
CA LEU A 10 -38.51 12.74 11.57
C LEU A 10 -39.71 12.07 10.89
N ASP A 11 -40.62 12.87 10.33
CA ASP A 11 -41.77 12.37 9.56
C ASP A 11 -41.31 11.61 8.29
N GLN A 12 -40.30 12.14 7.57
CA GLN A 12 -39.70 11.44 6.43
C GLN A 12 -38.99 10.13 6.80
N LEU A 13 -38.44 10.02 8.02
CA LEU A 13 -37.75 8.82 8.50
C LEU A 13 -38.68 7.85 9.26
N GLY A 14 -39.96 8.20 9.44
CA GLY A 14 -40.91 7.42 10.23
C GLY A 14 -40.54 7.35 11.72
N LEU A 15 -39.86 8.37 12.24
CA LEU A 15 -39.38 8.45 13.61
C LEU A 15 -40.30 9.33 14.46
N ASP A 16 -40.48 8.93 15.73
CA ASP A 16 -41.34 9.64 16.68
C ASP A 16 -40.83 11.06 16.98
N SER A 17 -41.77 12.01 17.14
CA SER A 17 -41.57 13.39 17.56
C SER A 17 -40.68 13.59 18.79
N ARG A 18 -40.54 12.58 19.65
CA ARG A 18 -39.62 12.62 20.81
C ARG A 18 -38.14 12.80 20.43
N TYR A 19 -37.78 12.56 19.17
CA TYR A 19 -36.42 12.69 18.66
C TYR A 19 -36.12 14.08 18.09
N VAL A 20 -37.02 15.05 18.21
CA VAL A 20 -36.76 16.44 17.78
C VAL A 20 -35.58 17.02 18.56
N GLY A 21 -34.65 17.66 17.85
CA GLY A 21 -33.43 18.23 18.43
C GLY A 21 -32.27 17.25 18.60
N TRP A 22 -32.47 15.96 18.29
CA TRP A 22 -31.38 14.98 18.30
C TRP A 22 -30.54 15.09 17.03
N THR A 23 -29.25 14.78 17.13
CA THR A 23 -28.36 14.73 15.96
C THR A 23 -28.57 13.42 15.21
N ILE A 24 -29.14 13.51 14.01
CA ILE A 24 -29.28 12.35 13.11
C ILE A 24 -27.97 12.18 12.36
N VAL A 25 -27.37 11.00 12.53
CA VAL A 25 -26.19 10.58 11.77
C VAL A 25 -26.66 9.68 10.62
N SER A 26 -26.84 10.27 9.45
CA SER A 26 -27.27 9.53 8.26
C SER A 26 -26.10 9.25 7.32
N ARG A 27 -26.15 8.07 6.67
CA ARG A 27 -25.26 7.69 5.57
C ARG A 27 -26.03 7.87 4.26
N LEU A 28 -25.60 8.82 3.43
CA LEU A 28 -26.15 9.00 2.10
C LEU A 28 -25.27 8.27 1.08
N ASN A 29 -25.89 7.64 0.09
CA ASN A 29 -25.17 7.13 -1.07
C ASN A 29 -24.75 8.33 -1.92
N VAL A 30 -23.47 8.72 -1.80
CA VAL A 30 -22.92 9.95 -2.41
C VAL A 30 -22.48 9.79 -3.88
N GLY A 31 -22.86 8.69 -4.53
CA GLY A 31 -22.66 8.49 -5.97
C GLY A 31 -22.08 7.13 -6.33
N SER A 32 -21.84 6.93 -7.64
CA SER A 32 -21.13 5.78 -8.19
C SER A 32 -19.63 6.07 -8.28
N ALA A 33 -18.82 5.09 -7.94
CA ALA A 33 -17.37 5.13 -8.07
C ALA A 33 -16.96 4.17 -9.18
N ARG A 34 -16.13 4.64 -10.12
CA ARG A 34 -15.55 3.80 -11.16
C ARG A 34 -14.04 3.73 -10.97
N VAL A 35 -13.51 2.50 -10.94
CA VAL A 35 -12.06 2.25 -10.93
C VAL A 35 -11.70 1.71 -12.30
N ASP A 36 -10.91 2.45 -13.05
CA ASP A 36 -10.33 2.02 -14.32
C ASP A 36 -8.82 1.90 -14.13
N GLY A 37 -8.19 0.86 -14.66
CA GLY A 37 -6.78 0.66 -14.44
C GLY A 37 -6.16 -0.31 -15.43
N ALA A 38 -4.83 -0.36 -15.40
CA ALA A 38 -4.04 -1.31 -16.15
C ALA A 38 -3.14 -2.05 -15.17
N GLU A 39 -3.11 -3.37 -15.30
CA GLU A 39 -2.19 -4.23 -14.57
C GLU A 39 -1.33 -4.96 -15.58
N PHE A 40 -0.03 -5.07 -15.28
CA PHE A 40 0.90 -5.84 -16.08
C PHE A 40 1.70 -6.78 -15.19
N ASN A 41 2.00 -7.95 -15.72
CA ASN A 41 2.89 -8.91 -15.11
C ASN A 41 3.80 -9.49 -16.19
N PHE A 42 5.09 -9.53 -15.91
CA PHE A 42 6.12 -9.94 -16.83
C PHE A 42 7.11 -10.84 -16.10
N MET A 43 7.35 -12.01 -16.65
CA MET A 43 8.36 -12.94 -16.15
C MET A 43 9.18 -13.44 -17.33
N GLN A 44 10.50 -13.32 -17.21
CA GLN A 44 11.41 -13.70 -18.28
C GLN A 44 12.65 -14.38 -17.69
N PRO A 45 12.88 -15.66 -18.03
CA PRO A 45 14.16 -16.30 -17.81
C PRO A 45 15.25 -15.56 -18.59
N LEU A 46 16.36 -15.19 -17.95
CA LEU A 46 17.46 -14.48 -18.59
C LEU A 46 18.43 -15.43 -19.30
N ALA A 47 17.90 -16.51 -19.90
CA ALA A 47 18.68 -17.59 -20.52
C ALA A 47 19.54 -17.13 -21.71
N PHE A 48 19.27 -15.94 -22.26
CA PHE A 48 20.08 -15.32 -23.30
C PHE A 48 21.49 -14.93 -22.82
N ILE A 49 21.73 -14.81 -21.51
CA ILE A 49 23.05 -14.51 -20.96
C ILE A 49 23.86 -15.81 -20.86
N PRO A 50 25.03 -15.93 -21.54
CA PRO A 50 25.85 -17.13 -21.51
C PRO A 50 26.27 -17.53 -20.08
N HIS A 51 26.35 -18.83 -19.83
CA HIS A 51 26.77 -19.48 -18.56
C HIS A 51 25.88 -19.27 -17.32
N ILE A 52 25.46 -18.04 -17.03
CA ILE A 52 24.71 -17.68 -15.82
C ILE A 52 23.21 -17.51 -16.06
N GLY A 53 22.80 -17.15 -17.28
CA GLY A 53 21.43 -16.77 -17.61
C GLY A 53 20.38 -17.83 -17.33
N ARG A 54 20.72 -19.12 -17.51
CA ARG A 54 19.83 -20.27 -17.20
C ARG A 54 19.43 -20.37 -15.73
N PHE A 55 20.18 -19.70 -14.84
CA PHE A 55 19.90 -19.66 -13.41
C PHE A 55 19.22 -18.36 -12.99
N LEU A 56 19.11 -17.37 -13.88
CA LEU A 56 18.54 -16.07 -13.61
C LEU A 56 17.12 -15.97 -14.15
N ASN A 57 16.20 -15.51 -13.32
CA ASN A 57 14.83 -15.22 -13.71
C ASN A 57 14.46 -13.80 -13.29
N PHE A 58 14.01 -13.00 -14.26
CA PHE A 58 13.51 -11.66 -14.03
C PHE A 58 12.00 -11.68 -13.90
N SER A 59 11.48 -10.88 -12.97
CA SER A 59 10.06 -10.68 -12.75
C SER A 59 9.77 -9.20 -12.56
N ALA A 60 8.73 -8.70 -13.21
CA ALA A 60 8.25 -7.35 -13.03
C ALA A 60 6.73 -7.36 -13.07
N SER A 61 6.11 -6.67 -12.13
CA SER A 61 4.66 -6.54 -12.02
C SER A 61 4.33 -5.12 -11.65
N GLY A 62 3.20 -4.61 -12.09
CA GLY A 62 2.74 -3.29 -11.69
C GLY A 62 1.27 -3.09 -11.98
N SER A 63 0.66 -2.24 -11.16
CA SER A 63 -0.75 -1.85 -11.28
C SER A 63 -0.82 -0.34 -11.25
N ILE A 64 -1.54 0.23 -12.22
CA ILE A 64 -1.91 1.64 -12.28
C ILE A 64 -3.42 1.68 -12.24
N LEU A 65 -3.97 2.24 -11.16
CA LEU A 65 -5.39 2.34 -10.94
C LEU A 65 -5.77 3.82 -10.91
N HIS A 66 -6.78 4.19 -11.71
CA HIS A 66 -7.41 5.49 -11.74
C HIS A 66 -8.80 5.36 -11.15
N LEU A 67 -9.10 6.19 -10.16
CA LEU A 67 -10.41 6.23 -9.53
C LEU A 67 -11.14 7.50 -9.99
N GLN A 68 -12.30 7.31 -10.59
CA GLN A 68 -13.21 8.37 -11.00
C GLN A 68 -14.46 8.29 -10.11
N GLY A 69 -14.71 9.32 -9.31
CA GLY A 69 -15.87 9.41 -8.43
C GLY A 69 -15.98 10.78 -7.76
N PRO A 70 -17.18 11.18 -7.29
CA PRO A 70 -17.40 12.48 -6.66
C PRO A 70 -16.57 12.64 -5.37
N GLU A 71 -16.05 13.86 -5.13
CA GLU A 71 -15.09 14.19 -4.06
C GLU A 71 -15.53 13.82 -2.63
N GLY A 72 -16.84 13.58 -2.42
CA GLY A 72 -17.44 13.19 -1.13
C GLY A 72 -17.49 11.68 -0.87
N ALA A 73 -17.16 10.83 -1.85
CA ALA A 73 -17.06 9.39 -1.62
C ALA A 73 -15.71 9.09 -0.93
N SER A 74 -15.78 8.57 0.30
CA SER A 74 -14.63 8.27 1.14
C SER A 74 -13.76 7.16 0.55
N PHE A 75 -12.85 7.51 -0.37
CA PHE A 75 -11.87 6.59 -0.95
C PHE A 75 -10.56 6.59 -0.16
N GLN A 76 -10.70 6.48 1.17
CA GLN A 76 -9.56 6.30 2.06
C GLN A 76 -8.82 5.02 1.65
N ARG A 77 -7.48 5.09 1.52
CA ARG A 77 -6.55 3.97 1.28
C ARG A 77 -6.40 3.46 -0.16
N PHE A 78 -6.85 4.20 -1.18
CA PHE A 78 -6.54 3.86 -2.56
C PHE A 78 -5.05 4.07 -2.87
N ILE A 79 -4.37 3.04 -3.37
CA ILE A 79 -2.99 3.12 -3.86
C ILE A 79 -3.08 3.20 -5.39
N PRO A 80 -2.86 4.38 -5.98
CA PRO A 80 -3.03 4.58 -7.42
C PRO A 80 -1.96 3.88 -8.25
N LYS A 81 -0.78 3.63 -7.67
CA LYS A 81 0.37 3.03 -8.38
C LYS A 81 1.14 2.11 -7.46
N SER A 82 1.37 0.87 -7.90
CA SER A 82 2.29 -0.05 -7.25
C SER A 82 3.10 -0.80 -8.30
N GLY A 83 4.34 -1.12 -7.97
CA GLY A 83 5.22 -1.90 -8.82
C GLY A 83 6.10 -2.80 -7.98
N ASN A 84 6.36 -4.01 -8.47
CA ASN A 84 7.36 -4.89 -7.88
C ASN A 84 8.24 -5.43 -9.00
N VAL A 85 9.56 -5.30 -8.82
CA VAL A 85 10.58 -5.86 -9.70
C VAL A 85 11.41 -6.82 -8.88
N GLY A 86 11.69 -8.00 -9.42
CA GLY A 86 12.46 -9.01 -8.72
C GLY A 86 13.41 -9.76 -9.66
N LEU A 87 14.60 -10.04 -9.16
CA LEU A 87 15.59 -10.89 -9.81
C LEU A 87 15.85 -12.10 -8.93
N THR A 88 15.68 -13.30 -9.49
CA THR A 88 15.94 -14.56 -8.81
C THR A 88 17.09 -15.28 -9.47
N PHE A 89 18.09 -15.66 -8.68
CA PHE A 89 19.15 -16.58 -9.06
C PHE A 89 18.91 -17.93 -8.39
N SER A 90 18.71 -18.98 -9.17
CA SER A 90 18.48 -20.34 -8.69
C SER A 90 19.50 -21.31 -9.28
N ARG A 91 20.51 -21.67 -8.49
CA ARG A 91 21.52 -22.66 -8.85
C ARG A 91 21.85 -23.50 -7.63
N LYS A 92 21.43 -24.77 -7.64
CA LYS A 92 21.72 -25.69 -6.53
C LYS A 92 23.20 -25.64 -6.10
N PRO A 93 23.48 -25.55 -4.78
CA PRO A 93 22.54 -25.58 -3.65
C PRO A 93 21.93 -24.21 -3.27
N VAL A 94 22.21 -23.14 -4.02
CA VAL A 94 21.92 -21.75 -3.64
C VAL A 94 20.72 -21.20 -4.40
N VAL A 95 19.84 -20.50 -3.68
CA VAL A 95 18.81 -19.63 -4.27
C VAL A 95 18.93 -18.25 -3.66
N LEU A 96 19.08 -17.22 -4.49
CA LEU A 96 19.07 -15.83 -4.08
C LEU A 96 17.93 -15.12 -4.79
N MET A 97 17.18 -14.29 -4.08
CA MET A 97 16.11 -13.51 -4.67
C MET A 97 16.13 -12.10 -4.10
N VAL A 98 16.20 -11.15 -5.02
CA VAL A 98 16.24 -9.73 -4.73
C VAL A 98 14.96 -9.11 -5.25
N LYS A 99 14.28 -8.29 -4.43
CA LYS A 99 13.01 -7.65 -4.77
C LYS A 99 13.05 -6.15 -4.44
N TRP A 100 12.59 -5.36 -5.38
CA TRP A 100 12.30 -3.94 -5.26
C TRP A 100 10.79 -3.76 -5.28
N ASN A 101 10.23 -3.30 -4.18
CA ASN A 101 8.80 -3.05 -4.03
C ASN A 101 8.56 -1.54 -3.98
N TYR A 102 7.99 -1.00 -5.06
CA TYR A 102 7.54 0.38 -5.13
C TYR A 102 6.05 0.49 -4.81
N ARG A 103 5.72 1.40 -3.89
CA ARG A 103 4.34 1.76 -3.56
C ARG A 103 4.20 3.27 -3.68
N GLY A 104 3.32 3.71 -4.56
CA GLY A 104 3.02 5.11 -4.77
C GLY A 104 2.23 5.72 -3.62
N ARG A 105 2.14 7.06 -3.66
CA ARG A 105 1.46 7.88 -2.67
C ARG A 105 0.02 7.41 -2.43
N GLN A 106 -0.36 7.22 -1.17
CA GLN A 106 -1.69 6.77 -0.79
C GLN A 106 -2.42 7.87 -0.03
N ARG A 107 -3.60 8.27 -0.52
CA ARG A 107 -4.49 9.20 0.20
C ARG A 107 -5.18 8.44 1.33
N ASN A 108 -5.03 8.95 2.55
CA ASN A 108 -5.64 8.39 3.75
C ASN A 108 -6.90 9.20 4.12
N SER A 109 -7.09 9.57 5.38
CA SER A 109 -8.28 10.26 5.87
C SER A 109 -8.18 11.79 5.77
N LEU A 110 -9.35 12.44 5.77
CA LEU A 110 -9.49 13.86 6.10
C LEU A 110 -9.00 14.09 7.53
N GLN A 111 -8.19 15.13 7.71
CA GLN A 111 -7.72 15.57 9.01
C GLN A 111 -8.53 16.80 9.43
N THR A 112 -9.34 16.63 10.48
CA THR A 112 -10.04 17.75 11.12
C THR A 112 -9.13 18.28 12.23
N GLY A 113 -8.54 19.47 12.03
CA GLY A 113 -7.74 20.13 13.08
C GLY A 113 -6.40 20.75 12.65
N THR A 114 -5.88 20.46 11.45
CA THR A 114 -4.62 21.08 10.97
C THR A 114 -4.89 22.29 10.08
N ALA A 115 -5.78 22.16 9.09
CA ALA A 115 -6.24 23.24 8.21
C ALA A 115 -7.58 22.82 7.57
N PRO A 116 -8.40 23.76 7.04
CA PRO A 116 -9.58 23.42 6.26
C PRO A 116 -9.19 22.48 5.10
N ASN A 117 -9.93 21.38 4.91
CA ASN A 117 -9.70 20.38 3.86
C ASN A 117 -8.29 19.74 3.85
N ALA A 118 -7.61 19.65 5.00
CA ALA A 118 -6.33 18.93 5.08
C ALA A 118 -6.54 17.41 4.93
N PHE A 119 -5.71 16.78 4.09
CA PHE A 119 -5.69 15.33 3.91
C PHE A 119 -4.36 14.76 4.39
N GLU A 120 -4.40 13.55 4.95
CA GLU A 120 -3.21 12.77 5.25
C GLU A 120 -2.85 11.86 4.07
N PHE A 121 -1.55 11.77 3.77
CA PHE A 121 -1.00 10.97 2.70
C PHE A 121 0.19 10.16 3.21
N TYR A 122 0.27 8.90 2.82
CA TYR A 122 1.56 8.20 2.85
C TYR A 122 2.34 8.59 1.61
N ASP A 123 3.59 8.99 1.77
CA ASP A 123 4.46 9.27 0.63
C ASP A 123 4.84 7.97 -0.12
N SER A 124 5.31 8.13 -1.35
CA SER A 124 5.82 7.02 -2.14
C SER A 124 7.03 6.39 -1.47
N ARG A 125 7.08 5.06 -1.45
CA ARG A 125 8.20 4.32 -0.87
C ARG A 125 8.69 3.23 -1.79
N THR A 126 10.01 3.03 -1.77
CA THR A 126 10.66 1.89 -2.42
C THR A 126 11.38 1.08 -1.36
N ASN A 127 10.95 -0.17 -1.19
CA ASN A 127 11.56 -1.11 -0.26
C ASN A 127 12.41 -2.11 -1.03
N PHE A 128 13.54 -2.47 -0.43
CA PHE A 128 14.47 -3.44 -0.99
C PHE A 128 14.58 -4.66 -0.08
N ASP A 129 14.23 -5.82 -0.62
CA ASP A 129 14.18 -7.08 0.12
C ASP A 129 15.11 -8.11 -0.52
N VAL A 130 15.88 -8.81 0.30
CA VAL A 130 16.79 -9.89 -0.14
C VAL A 130 16.42 -11.17 0.59
N ASN A 131 16.39 -12.26 -0.17
CA ASN A 131 16.15 -13.61 0.31
C ASN A 131 17.31 -14.47 -0.15
N ALA A 132 17.84 -15.29 0.75
CA ALA A 132 18.85 -16.27 0.47
C ALA A 132 18.41 -17.62 1.03
N GLU A 133 18.50 -18.67 0.23
CA GLU A 133 18.33 -20.05 0.67
C GLU A 133 19.56 -20.86 0.29
N TYR A 134 20.02 -21.70 1.21
CA TYR A 134 21.13 -22.61 1.02
C TYR A 134 20.72 -24.02 1.41
N GLN A 135 20.73 -24.92 0.42
CA GLN A 135 20.43 -26.33 0.61
C GLN A 135 21.68 -27.08 1.08
N PHE A 136 21.77 -27.36 2.38
CA PHE A 136 22.88 -28.14 2.96
C PHE A 136 22.86 -29.60 2.49
N ASN A 137 21.67 -30.21 2.47
CA ASN A 137 21.47 -31.56 1.95
C ASN A 137 20.04 -31.72 1.39
N ARG A 138 19.69 -32.91 0.89
CA ARG A 138 18.36 -33.18 0.33
C ARG A 138 17.19 -32.99 1.32
N ARG A 139 17.47 -32.96 2.62
CA ARG A 139 16.49 -32.89 3.72
C ARG A 139 16.59 -31.61 4.54
N LEU A 140 17.64 -30.79 4.36
CA LEU A 140 17.96 -29.63 5.19
C LEU A 140 18.30 -28.43 4.30
N THR A 141 17.51 -27.37 4.44
CA THR A 141 17.73 -26.08 3.78
C THR A 141 17.66 -24.98 4.83
N VAL A 142 18.61 -24.06 4.82
CA VAL A 142 18.56 -22.85 5.65
C VAL A 142 18.15 -21.69 4.77
N PHE A 143 17.33 -20.79 5.32
CA PHE A 143 16.96 -19.55 4.66
C PHE A 143 17.24 -18.35 5.56
N ALA A 144 17.55 -17.23 4.92
CA ALA A 144 17.66 -15.93 5.52
C ALA A 144 16.90 -14.93 4.63
N ASN A 145 16.02 -14.14 5.25
CA ASN A 145 15.32 -13.04 4.62
C ASN A 145 15.72 -11.74 5.33
N ALA A 146 15.97 -10.70 4.55
CA ALA A 146 16.18 -9.35 5.02
C ALA A 146 15.22 -8.43 4.28
N ARG A 147 14.33 -7.77 5.03
CA ARG A 147 13.30 -6.88 4.49
C ARG A 147 13.70 -5.43 4.74
N ASN A 148 13.46 -4.58 3.74
CA ASN A 148 13.76 -3.15 3.78
C ASN A 148 15.21 -2.86 4.18
N ILE A 149 16.18 -3.47 3.49
CA ILE A 149 17.61 -3.40 3.86
C ILE A 149 18.16 -1.97 3.83
N LEU A 150 17.58 -1.11 3.00
CA LEU A 150 17.94 0.30 2.93
C LEU A 150 17.36 1.13 4.08
N ASN A 151 16.56 0.51 4.97
CA ASN A 151 15.83 1.17 6.05
C ASN A 151 15.05 2.40 5.54
N THR A 152 14.41 2.28 4.37
CA THR A 152 13.63 3.39 3.82
C THR A 152 12.51 3.74 4.80
N PRO A 153 12.42 5.00 5.28
CA PRO A 153 11.39 5.42 6.21
C PRO A 153 10.01 5.42 5.53
N GLN A 154 8.97 5.35 6.35
CA GLN A 154 7.60 5.59 5.95
C GLN A 154 7.21 7.01 6.35
N ASP A 155 7.14 7.89 5.35
CA ASP A 155 6.77 9.28 5.57
C ASP A 155 5.25 9.46 5.47
N LEU A 156 4.72 10.16 6.46
CA LEU A 156 3.34 10.58 6.58
C LEU A 156 3.29 12.09 6.38
N GLU A 157 2.59 12.52 5.34
CA GLU A 157 2.38 13.92 5.05
C GLU A 157 0.95 14.35 5.37
N ARG A 158 0.76 15.55 5.91
CA ARG A 158 -0.53 16.18 6.15
C ARG A 158 -0.52 17.57 5.55
N TYR A 159 -1.36 17.80 4.56
CA TYR A 159 -1.45 19.13 3.94
C TYR A 159 -2.84 19.42 3.38
N SER A 160 -3.14 20.72 3.34
CA SER A 160 -4.24 21.35 2.60
C SER A 160 -3.67 22.05 1.36
N PRO A 161 -4.45 22.27 0.27
CA PRO A 161 -3.98 23.01 -0.91
C PRO A 161 -3.38 24.38 -0.60
N GLU A 162 -3.75 24.97 0.54
CA GLU A 162 -3.31 26.30 0.97
C GLU A 162 -2.07 26.28 1.90
N THR A 163 -1.62 25.11 2.35
CA THR A 163 -0.45 25.01 3.25
C THR A 163 0.89 24.95 2.48
N PRO A 164 1.93 25.73 2.88
CA PRO A 164 3.25 25.69 2.25
C PRO A 164 3.91 24.31 2.29
N GLY A 165 4.65 23.95 1.23
CA GLY A 165 5.27 22.62 1.07
C GLY A 165 6.16 22.13 2.22
N TYR A 166 6.82 23.05 2.94
CA TYR A 166 7.70 22.70 4.06
C TYR A 166 6.95 22.21 5.31
N THR A 167 5.64 22.44 5.43
CA THR A 167 4.82 21.99 6.58
C THR A 167 4.16 20.64 6.35
N HIS A 168 4.41 20.00 5.20
CA HIS A 168 3.67 18.82 4.79
C HIS A 168 4.10 17.58 5.56
N LEU A 169 5.38 17.44 5.92
CA LEU A 169 5.86 16.30 6.68
C LEU A 169 5.32 16.32 8.13
N TYR A 170 4.53 15.30 8.48
CA TYR A 170 3.96 15.17 9.82
C TYR A 170 4.72 14.14 10.66
N ARG A 171 5.07 13.00 10.07
CA ARG A 171 5.74 11.90 10.78
C ARG A 171 6.58 11.08 9.82
N SER A 172 7.81 10.77 10.21
CA SER A 172 8.67 9.81 9.53
C SER A 172 8.88 8.61 10.46
N GLU A 173 8.59 7.40 9.98
CA GLU A 173 8.75 6.16 10.77
C GLU A 173 9.75 5.23 10.09
N GLU A 174 10.89 5.01 10.73
CA GLU A 174 11.85 3.98 10.35
C GLU A 174 11.50 2.67 11.07
N PHE A 175 11.23 1.61 10.29
CA PHE A 175 10.89 0.29 10.84
C PHE A 175 12.12 -0.62 11.06
N GLY A 176 13.31 -0.13 10.73
CA GLY A 176 14.54 -0.91 10.76
C GLY A 176 14.59 -1.97 9.65
N VAL A 177 15.75 -2.61 9.54
CA VAL A 177 15.94 -3.78 8.69
C VAL A 177 15.46 -5.01 9.45
N GLN A 178 14.44 -5.70 8.93
CA GLN A 178 13.91 -6.90 9.56
C GLN A 178 14.61 -8.13 9.01
N PHE A 179 15.24 -8.91 9.88
CA PHE A 179 15.89 -10.17 9.52
C PHE A 179 15.09 -11.36 10.03
N ALA A 180 14.88 -12.36 9.17
CA ALA A 180 14.29 -13.64 9.54
C ALA A 180 15.21 -14.76 9.06
N VAL A 181 15.65 -15.62 9.97
CA VAL A 181 16.50 -16.77 9.66
C VAL A 181 15.81 -18.03 10.15
N GLY A 182 15.83 -19.09 9.35
CA GLY A 182 15.18 -20.35 9.72
C GLY A 182 15.70 -21.54 8.94
N VAL A 183 15.23 -22.71 9.35
CA VAL A 183 15.63 -24.01 8.80
C VAL A 183 14.39 -24.74 8.31
N LYS A 184 14.46 -25.30 7.10
CA LYS A 184 13.45 -26.17 6.50
C LYS A 184 13.98 -27.60 6.51
N GLY A 185 13.19 -28.51 7.08
CA GLY A 185 13.49 -29.93 7.20
C GLY A 185 12.42 -30.80 6.55
N THR A 186 12.80 -31.89 5.88
CA THR A 186 11.89 -32.97 5.48
C THR A 186 12.37 -34.30 6.07
N PHE A 187 11.45 -35.09 6.64
CA PHE A 187 11.74 -36.36 7.30
C PHE A 187 11.24 -37.56 6.49
#